data_AF-A0A414W6Z1-F1
#
_entry.id   AF-A0A414W6Z1-F1
#
_cell.length_a   1.000
_cell.length_b   1.000
_cell.length_c   1.000
_cell.angle_alpha   90.00
_cell.angle_beta   90.00
_cell.angle_gamma   90.00
#
_symmetry.space_group_name_H-M   'P 1'
#
loop_
_entity.id
_entity.type
_entity.pdbx_description
1 polymer ?
#
loop_
_entity_poly.entity_id
_entity_poly.type
_entity_poly.pdbx_seq_one_letter_code
_entity_poly.pdbx_strand_id
1 'polypeptide(L)'
;MIEDVIINMVRAVSFLDVKEAVEATVDFDDSIIEDSNTLIDKNIKLVNAGLRSKLTAIMEINKCSEVEALEELERIREDNQITGQDIDWTGGDDDELDEENDMSEEEEKDENQDLDGFKSGKASDPNDKK
;
A
#
# COMPACT_ATOMS: atom_id res chain seq x y z
N MET A 1 17.60 -39.29 5.05
CA MET A 1 16.75 -38.08 5.07
C MET A 1 15.63 -38.33 6.07
N ILE A 2 15.15 -37.32 6.81
CA ILE A 2 14.13 -37.53 7.85
C ILE A 2 12.76 -37.88 7.24
N GLU A 3 12.49 -37.40 6.03
CA GLU A 3 11.32 -37.70 5.19
C GLU A 3 11.13 -39.20 5.00
N ASP A 4 12.19 -39.90 4.56
CA ASP A 4 12.16 -41.35 4.33
C ASP A 4 11.75 -42.13 5.58
N VAL A 5 12.17 -41.68 6.77
CA VAL A 5 11.85 -42.33 8.04
C VAL A 5 10.37 -42.19 8.35
N ILE A 6 9.81 -41.00 8.14
CA ILE A 6 8.39 -40.70 8.35
C ILE A 6 7.53 -41.49 7.37
N ILE A 7 7.89 -41.50 6.08
CA ILE A 7 7.18 -42.25 5.04
C ILE A 7 7.20 -43.76 5.35
N ASN A 8 8.35 -44.30 5.76
CA ASN A 8 8.47 -45.71 6.13
C ASN A 8 7.65 -46.07 7.37
N MET A 9 7.57 -45.17 8.35
CA MET A 9 6.73 -45.36 9.54
C MET A 9 5.24 -45.36 9.16
N VAL A 10 4.79 -44.43 8.31
CA VAL A 10 3.41 -44.37 7.83
C VAL A 10 3.04 -45.63 7.06
N ARG A 11 3.93 -46.11 6.17
CA ARG A 11 3.73 -47.37 5.43
C ARG A 11 3.65 -48.59 6.36
N ALA A 12 4.48 -48.65 7.39
CA ALA A 12 4.45 -49.75 8.35
C ALA A 12 3.12 -49.78 9.13
N VAL A 13 2.62 -48.62 9.54
CA VAL A 13 1.32 -48.49 10.21
C VAL A 13 0.17 -48.83 9.26
N SER A 14 0.21 -48.34 8.01
CA SER A 14 -0.84 -48.63 7.01
C SER A 14 -0.92 -50.12 6.67
N PHE A 15 0.23 -50.80 6.64
CA PHE A 15 0.29 -52.25 6.45
C PHE A 15 -0.34 -53.04 7.60
N LEU A 16 -0.23 -52.56 8.84
CA LEU A 16 -0.82 -53.22 10.00
C LEU A 16 -2.33 -53.00 10.11
N ASP A 17 -2.81 -51.82 9.73
CA ASP A 17 -4.22 -51.44 9.86
C ASP A 17 -5.06 -51.88 8.64
N VAL A 18 -4.73 -51.36 7.46
CA VAL A 18 -5.52 -51.53 6.22
C VAL A 18 -4.96 -52.65 5.33
N LYS A 19 -3.73 -53.11 5.60
CA LYS A 19 -2.98 -54.08 4.76
C LYS A 19 -2.77 -53.62 3.32
N GLU A 20 -2.88 -52.32 3.09
CA GLU A 20 -2.69 -51.69 1.78
C GLU A 20 -1.52 -50.70 1.83
N ALA A 21 -0.85 -50.56 0.68
CA ALA A 21 0.24 -49.62 0.52
C ALA A 21 -0.36 -48.21 0.32
N VAL A 22 -0.36 -47.41 1.37
CA VAL A 22 -0.75 -46.00 1.30
C VAL A 22 0.46 -45.19 0.83
N GLU A 23 0.25 -44.32 -0.16
CA GLU A 23 1.22 -43.33 -0.59
C GLU A 23 1.16 -42.13 0.37
N ALA A 24 2.29 -41.76 0.94
CA ALA A 24 2.41 -40.65 1.88
C ALA A 24 3.45 -39.65 1.37
N THR A 25 3.06 -38.38 1.31
CA THR A 25 3.93 -37.25 0.97
C THR A 25 4.25 -36.47 2.24
N VAL A 26 5.50 -36.07 2.41
CA VAL A 26 5.96 -35.26 3.54
C VAL A 26 6.48 -33.94 2.99
N ASP A 27 5.79 -32.85 3.33
CA ASP A 27 6.21 -31.50 3.00
C ASP A 27 6.58 -30.79 4.31
N PHE A 28 7.82 -30.34 4.42
CA PHE A 28 8.23 -29.46 5.52
C PHE A 28 7.92 -28.02 5.16
N ASP A 29 7.11 -27.37 6.00
CA ASP A 29 6.90 -25.95 5.92
C ASP A 29 8.16 -25.23 6.47
N ASP A 30 8.98 -24.66 5.57
CA ASP A 30 10.15 -23.83 5.89
C ASP A 30 9.77 -22.37 6.20
N SER A 31 8.49 -22.11 6.49
CA SER A 31 8.04 -20.82 7.00
C SER A 31 8.73 -20.56 8.34
N ILE A 32 9.79 -19.76 8.31
CA ILE A 32 10.35 -19.14 9.51
C ILE A 32 9.21 -18.41 10.20
N ILE A 33 9.02 -18.65 11.50
CA ILE A 33 8.04 -17.93 12.32
C ILE A 33 8.43 -16.45 12.28
N GLU A 34 7.79 -15.72 11.37
CA GLU A 34 7.98 -14.29 11.26
C GLU A 34 7.18 -13.63 12.39
N ASP A 35 7.90 -12.84 13.20
CA ASP A 35 7.26 -12.08 14.26
C ASP A 35 6.20 -11.15 13.66
N SER A 36 4.99 -11.21 14.22
CA SER A 36 3.85 -10.45 13.71
C SER A 36 4.14 -8.95 13.70
N ASN A 37 4.95 -8.43 14.64
CA ASN A 37 5.34 -7.02 14.65
C ASN A 37 6.23 -6.65 13.46
N THR A 38 7.13 -7.55 13.04
CA THR A 38 8.01 -7.31 11.88
C THR A 38 7.21 -7.29 10.58
N LEU A 39 6.19 -8.16 10.46
CA LEU A 39 5.28 -8.19 9.33
C LEU A 39 4.45 -6.90 9.24
N ILE A 40 3.96 -6.41 10.38
CA ILE A 40 3.24 -5.12 10.46
C ILE A 40 4.15 -3.97 10.04
N ASP A 41 5.37 -3.88 10.56
CA ASP A 41 6.33 -2.82 10.22
C ASP A 41 6.69 -2.81 8.73
N LYS A 42 6.89 -3.99 8.12
CA LYS A 42 7.10 -4.12 6.67
C LYS A 42 5.90 -3.58 5.90
N ASN A 43 4.70 -3.97 6.28
CA ASN A 43 3.48 -3.51 5.63
C ASN A 43 3.27 -2.00 5.75
N ILE A 44 3.50 -1.41 6.92
CA ILE A 44 3.44 0.05 7.12
C ILE A 44 4.43 0.75 6.19
N LYS A 45 5.70 0.29 6.15
CA LYS A 45 6.72 0.89 5.27
C LYS A 45 6.34 0.78 3.80
N LEU A 46 5.81 -0.35 3.36
CA LEU A 46 5.42 -0.58 1.97
C LEU A 46 4.18 0.23 1.56
N VAL A 47 3.20 0.35 2.45
CA VAL A 47 1.99 1.17 2.22
C VAL A 47 2.35 2.65 2.19
N ASN A 48 3.18 3.12 3.12
CA ASN A 48 3.64 4.52 3.14
C ASN A 48 4.52 4.85 1.93
N ALA A 49 5.29 3.88 1.43
CA ALA A 49 6.05 4.02 0.18
C ALA A 49 5.19 3.90 -1.09
N GLY A 50 3.89 3.60 -0.97
CA GLY A 50 2.98 3.41 -2.11
C GLY A 50 3.22 2.13 -2.92
N LEU A 51 4.07 1.21 -2.43
CA LEU A 51 4.42 -0.04 -3.11
C LEU A 51 3.41 -1.17 -2.83
N ARG A 52 2.59 -1.01 -1.80
CA ARG A 52 1.55 -1.98 -1.44
C ARG A 52 0.24 -1.27 -1.17
N SER A 53 -0.86 -1.87 -1.61
CA SER A 53 -2.20 -1.36 -1.31
C SER A 53 -2.54 -1.58 0.16
N LYS A 54 -3.35 -0.68 0.74
CA LYS A 54 -3.87 -0.82 2.10
C LYS A 54 -4.68 -2.11 2.27
N LEU A 55 -5.43 -2.50 1.23
CA LEU A 55 -6.21 -3.72 1.19
C LEU A 55 -5.33 -4.98 1.35
N THR A 56 -4.27 -5.08 0.55
CA THR A 56 -3.34 -6.23 0.61
C THR A 56 -2.59 -6.28 1.94
N ALA A 57 -2.31 -5.14 2.55
CA ALA A 57 -1.69 -5.09 3.87
C ALA A 57 -2.64 -5.61 4.96
N ILE A 58 -3.91 -5.20 4.95
CA ILE A 58 -4.92 -5.65 5.92
C ILE A 58 -5.14 -7.17 5.82
N MET A 59 -5.26 -7.69 4.58
CA MET A 59 -5.40 -9.14 4.36
C MET A 59 -4.25 -9.94 4.95
N GLU A 60 -3.01 -9.47 4.80
CA GLU A 60 -1.83 -10.20 5.28
C GLU A 60 -1.66 -10.10 6.80
N ILE A 61 -1.94 -8.92 7.39
CA ILE A 61 -1.84 -8.70 8.83
C ILE A 61 -2.92 -9.49 9.57
N ASN A 62 -4.17 -9.39 9.13
CA ASN A 62 -5.32 -10.00 9.81
C ASN A 62 -5.63 -11.42 9.32
N LYS A 63 -4.94 -11.91 8.27
CA LYS A 63 -5.18 -13.22 7.63
C LYS A 63 -6.65 -13.42 7.25
N CYS A 64 -7.30 -12.36 6.77
CA CYS A 64 -8.70 -12.35 6.41
C CYS A 64 -8.91 -12.42 4.89
N SER A 65 -10.14 -12.71 4.47
CA SER A 65 -10.52 -12.70 3.07
C SER A 65 -10.57 -11.28 2.51
N GLU A 66 -10.51 -11.14 1.18
CA GLU A 66 -10.56 -9.83 0.51
C GLU A 66 -11.84 -9.04 0.86
N VAL A 67 -12.96 -9.74 1.03
CA VAL A 67 -14.25 -9.14 1.39
C VAL A 67 -14.20 -8.54 2.79
N GLU A 68 -13.65 -9.25 3.76
CA GLU A 68 -13.51 -8.77 5.14
C GLU A 68 -12.49 -7.62 5.22
N ALA A 69 -11.43 -7.66 4.42
CA ALA A 69 -10.44 -6.60 4.36
C ALA A 69 -11.00 -5.30 3.75
N LEU A 70 -11.92 -5.41 2.78
CA LEU A 70 -12.65 -4.26 2.23
C LEU A 70 -13.60 -3.65 3.26
N GLU A 71 -14.32 -4.49 4.00
CA GLU A 71 -15.20 -4.04 5.08
C GLU A 71 -14.40 -3.28 6.16
N GLU A 72 -13.25 -3.82 6.56
CA GLU A 72 -12.37 -3.15 7.53
C GLU A 72 -11.81 -1.83 6.99
N LEU A 73 -11.46 -1.77 5.71
CA LEU A 73 -11.00 -0.54 5.08
C LEU A 73 -12.08 0.55 5.08
N GLU A 74 -13.34 0.17 4.89
CA GLU A 74 -14.47 1.09 4.97
C GLU A 74 -14.71 1.60 6.39
N ARG A 75 -14.63 0.73 7.41
CA ARG A 75 -14.69 1.16 8.82
C ARG A 75 -13.59 2.15 9.16
N ILE A 76 -12.36 1.88 8.71
CA ILE A 76 -11.24 2.82 8.89
C ILE A 76 -11.50 4.15 8.18
N ARG A 77 -12.16 4.13 7.00
CA ARG A 77 -12.53 5.35 6.27
C ARG A 77 -13.55 6.17 7.07
N GLU A 78 -14.59 5.53 7.60
CA GLU A 78 -15.62 6.15 8.44
C GLU A 78 -15.02 6.74 9.72
N ASP A 79 -14.15 6.00 10.41
CA ASP A 79 -13.43 6.48 11.60
C ASP A 79 -12.55 7.70 11.27
N ASN A 80 -11.93 7.71 10.08
CA ASN A 80 -11.06 8.78 9.64
C ASN A 80 -11.80 9.99 9.05
N GLN A 81 -13.12 9.91 8.82
CA GLN A 81 -13.93 11.06 8.37
C GLN A 81 -14.36 11.98 9.53
N ILE A 82 -14.25 11.53 10.78
CA ILE A 82 -14.58 12.35 11.96
C ILE A 82 -13.41 13.31 12.34
N THR A 83 -12.42 13.50 11.46
CA THR A 83 -11.28 14.39 11.71
C THR A 83 -11.62 15.84 11.36
N GLY A 84 -12.52 16.49 12.12
CA GLY A 84 -12.60 17.96 12.32
C GLY A 84 -12.68 18.93 11.13
N GLN A 85 -12.61 18.47 9.87
CA GLN A 85 -12.67 19.32 8.67
C GLN A 85 -14.10 19.56 8.20
N ASP A 86 -15.03 18.67 8.57
CA ASP A 86 -16.46 18.79 8.25
C ASP A 86 -17.26 19.56 9.33
N ILE A 87 -16.62 19.95 10.44
CA ILE A 87 -17.19 20.89 11.40
C ILE A 87 -16.78 22.29 10.94
N ASP A 88 -17.67 22.95 10.21
CA ASP A 88 -17.66 24.39 10.04
C ASP A 88 -17.84 25.06 11.42
N TRP A 89 -16.75 25.18 12.17
CA TRP A 89 -16.68 25.98 13.40
C TRP A 89 -16.56 27.49 13.05
N THR A 90 -16.61 27.88 11.79
CA THR A 90 -16.64 29.29 11.39
C THR A 90 -18.05 29.85 11.18
N GLY A 91 -19.10 29.03 11.30
CA GLY A 91 -20.50 29.44 11.14
C GLY A 91 -21.11 30.15 12.36
N GLY A 92 -20.44 31.15 12.94
CA GLY A 92 -20.87 31.79 14.18
C GLY A 92 -20.47 33.23 14.44
N ASP A 93 -19.99 33.98 13.44
CA ASP A 93 -19.83 35.44 13.55
C ASP A 93 -20.77 36.13 12.54
N ASP A 94 -22.02 36.33 12.98
CA ASP A 94 -22.99 37.25 12.40
C ASP A 94 -22.63 38.66 12.89
N ASP A 95 -21.52 39.21 12.40
CA ASP A 95 -21.18 40.63 12.56
C ASP A 95 -21.36 41.30 11.20
N GLU A 96 -22.46 42.06 11.10
CA GLU A 96 -22.83 42.95 10.00
C GLU A 96 -21.61 43.81 9.56
N LEU A 97 -20.98 43.44 8.45
CA LEU A 97 -20.08 44.35 7.73
C LEU A 97 -20.93 45.16 6.76
N ASP A 98 -21.21 46.39 7.18
CA ASP A 98 -21.77 47.49 6.39
C ASP A 98 -21.29 47.43 4.93
N GLU A 99 -22.26 47.34 4.02
CA GLU A 99 -22.13 47.87 2.67
C GLU A 99 -21.66 49.32 2.77
N GLU A 100 -20.75 49.77 1.89
CA GLU A 100 -20.81 51.06 1.16
C GLU A 100 -19.54 51.25 0.28
N ASN A 101 -19.74 51.12 -1.04
CA ASN A 101 -19.03 51.79 -2.17
C ASN A 101 -17.54 51.45 -2.43
N ASP A 102 -17.00 51.43 -3.66
CA ASP A 102 -17.45 51.96 -4.96
C ASP A 102 -16.69 51.22 -6.09
N MET A 103 -17.30 51.18 -7.27
CA MET A 103 -16.77 50.68 -8.54
C MET A 103 -15.46 51.36 -8.95
N SER A 104 -14.50 50.57 -9.42
CA SER A 104 -13.72 50.95 -10.61
C SER A 104 -13.34 49.71 -11.42
N GLU A 105 -14.05 49.54 -12.54
CA GLU A 105 -13.61 48.76 -13.68
C GLU A 105 -12.39 49.44 -14.30
N GLU A 106 -11.27 48.73 -14.44
CA GLU A 106 -10.38 48.94 -15.58
C GLU A 106 -9.93 47.59 -16.14
N GLU A 107 -10.12 47.50 -17.45
CA GLU A 107 -9.95 46.35 -18.33
C GLU A 107 -8.49 45.90 -18.52
N GLU A 108 -8.34 44.59 -18.70
CA GLU A 108 -7.50 43.92 -19.71
C GLU A 108 -6.01 44.28 -19.83
N LYS A 109 -5.15 43.28 -19.55
CA LYS A 109 -4.14 42.86 -20.54
C LYS A 109 -3.61 41.45 -20.32
N ASP A 110 -4.04 40.59 -21.23
CA ASP A 110 -3.43 39.35 -21.70
C ASP A 110 -1.98 39.59 -22.17
N GLU A 111 -1.00 38.90 -21.58
CA GLU A 111 0.30 38.63 -22.21
C GLU A 111 0.73 37.18 -21.91
N ASN A 112 0.37 36.30 -22.84
CA ASN A 112 1.07 35.05 -23.11
C ASN A 112 2.53 35.30 -23.54
N GLN A 113 3.38 34.28 -23.33
CA GLN A 113 4.78 34.06 -23.77
C GLN A 113 5.79 34.25 -22.61
N ASP A 114 6.58 33.26 -22.20
CA ASP A 114 7.52 32.52 -23.04
C ASP A 114 7.63 31.01 -22.72
N LEU A 115 7.40 30.20 -23.75
CA LEU A 115 8.02 28.89 -23.94
C LEU A 115 9.32 29.12 -24.74
N ASP A 116 10.48 28.89 -24.14
CA ASP A 116 11.76 28.66 -24.84
C ASP A 116 12.79 28.14 -23.81
N GLY A 117 13.52 27.04 -23.99
CA GLY A 117 13.64 26.17 -25.13
C GLY A 117 14.51 24.94 -24.81
N PHE A 118 14.27 23.87 -25.58
CA PHE A 118 15.17 22.75 -25.76
C PHE A 118 16.56 23.24 -26.19
N LYS A 119 17.62 22.87 -25.47
CA LYS A 119 18.96 22.74 -26.07
C LYS A 119 19.62 21.42 -25.64
N SER A 120 19.54 20.45 -26.54
CA SER A 120 20.50 19.36 -26.66
C SER A 120 21.91 19.94 -26.83
N GLY A 121 22.78 19.73 -25.84
CA GLY A 121 24.21 20.07 -25.91
C GLY A 121 25.06 18.82 -26.04
N LYS A 122 25.30 18.38 -27.27
CA LYS A 122 26.32 17.39 -27.66
C LYS A 122 27.67 18.13 -27.70
N ALA A 123 28.59 17.85 -26.78
CA ALA A 123 29.99 18.28 -26.86
C ALA A 123 30.86 17.03 -27.10
N SER A 124 31.07 16.61 -28.35
CA SER A 124 32.33 16.78 -29.12
C SER A 124 33.63 16.58 -28.35
N ASP A 125 34.26 15.43 -28.60
CA ASP A 125 35.71 15.18 -28.50
C ASP A 125 36.52 16.26 -29.25
N PRO A 126 37.75 16.52 -28.78
CA PRO A 126 38.90 16.32 -29.65
C PRO A 126 40.08 15.65 -28.92
N ASN A 127 40.35 14.41 -29.31
CA ASN A 127 41.64 13.81 -29.63
C ASN A 127 42.90 14.61 -29.22
N ASP A 128 43.70 14.07 -28.29
CA ASP A 128 45.15 14.33 -28.31
C ASP A 128 45.93 13.03 -28.06
N LYS A 129 46.74 12.70 -29.07
CA LYS A 129 47.65 11.55 -29.12
C LYS A 129 48.98 11.97 -28.52
N LYS A 130 49.50 11.20 -27.56
CA LYS A 130 50.93 10.93 -27.47
C LYS A 130 51.22 9.66 -26.68
#